data_AF-A0AAV5X244-F1
#
_entry.id   AF-A0AAV5X244-F1
#
_cell.length_a   1.000
_cell.length_b   1.000
_cell.length_c   1.000
_cell.angle_alpha   90.00
_cell.angle_beta   90.00
_cell.angle_gamma   90.00
#
_symmetry.space_group_name_H-M   'P 1'
#
loop_
_entity.id
_entity.type
_entity.pdbx_description
1 polymer ?
#
loop_
_entity_poly.entity_id
_entity_poly.type
_entity_poly.pdbx_seq_one_letter_code
_entity_poly.pdbx_strand_id
1 'polypeptide(L)'
;MILADAGFDVFLIQLRGKTHSKRHLNLTSDNREFWKFTLDEHAKFDATSAVDKVLQLNGAPYLYWVGHSQGTIVGFMMLAERPEYNAKVRALFQFAPVGTLHGVRGLTRLLNHAFLLMHPIL
;
A
#
# COMPACT_ATOMS: atom_id res chain seq x y z
N MET A 1 21.42 -5.13 -6.03
CA MET A 1 19.95 -4.94 -6.26
C MET A 1 19.84 -3.88 -7.34
N ILE A 2 19.27 -4.16 -8.53
CA ILE A 2 19.47 -3.33 -9.75
C ILE A 2 19.30 -1.82 -9.52
N LEU A 3 18.29 -1.39 -8.77
CA LEU A 3 18.08 0.03 -8.46
C LEU A 3 19.16 0.61 -7.53
N ALA A 4 19.57 -0.13 -6.50
CA ALA A 4 20.66 0.29 -5.63
C ALA A 4 22.00 0.31 -6.37
N ASP A 5 22.24 -0.68 -7.25
CA ASP A 5 23.45 -0.77 -8.08
C ASP A 5 23.50 0.38 -9.12
N ALA A 6 22.32 0.89 -9.51
CA ALA A 6 22.17 2.08 -10.35
C ALA A 6 22.22 3.42 -9.58
N GLY A 7 22.49 3.39 -8.26
CA GLY A 7 22.69 4.58 -7.43
C GLY A 7 21.42 5.18 -6.80
N PHE A 8 20.31 4.44 -6.76
CA PHE A 8 19.11 4.87 -6.04
C PHE A 8 19.15 4.44 -4.56
N ASP A 9 18.70 5.32 -3.67
CA ASP A 9 18.35 4.94 -2.31
C ASP A 9 17.05 4.13 -2.34
N VAL A 10 17.13 2.82 -2.06
CA VAL A 10 15.99 1.90 -2.16
C VAL A 10 15.44 1.59 -0.77
N PHE A 11 14.14 1.86 -0.60
CA PHE A 11 13.39 1.53 0.61
C PHE A 11 12.32 0.48 0.30
N LEU A 12 12.25 -0.57 1.12
CA LEU A 12 11.21 -1.60 1.04
C LEU A 12 10.22 -1.40 2.18
N ILE A 13 8.96 -1.13 1.84
CA ILE A 13 7.91 -0.85 2.83
C ILE A 13 7.12 -2.13 3.14
N GLN A 14 6.66 -2.26 4.39
CA GLN A 14 5.71 -3.29 4.79
C GLN A 14 4.47 -2.67 5.44
N LEU A 15 3.33 -2.92 4.82
CA LEU A 15 2.02 -2.47 5.29
C LEU A 15 1.63 -3.20 6.59
N ARG A 16 0.77 -2.57 7.39
CA ARG A 16 0.25 -3.12 8.65
C ARG A 16 -0.33 -4.53 8.44
N GLY A 17 -0.07 -5.40 9.41
CA GLY A 17 -0.50 -6.80 9.38
C GLY A 17 0.43 -7.76 8.62
N LYS A 18 1.41 -7.27 7.85
CA LYS A 18 2.49 -8.11 7.31
C LYS A 18 3.45 -8.53 8.42
N THR A 19 4.23 -9.59 8.18
CA THR A 19 5.09 -10.27 9.18
C THR A 19 5.89 -9.31 10.07
N HIS A 20 6.50 -8.28 9.49
CA HIS A 20 7.33 -7.32 10.24
C HIS A 20 6.60 -6.03 10.65
N SER A 21 5.31 -5.94 10.39
CA SER A 21 4.45 -4.78 10.66
C SER A 21 3.23 -5.18 11.50
N LYS A 22 3.44 -5.99 12.55
CA LYS A 22 2.39 -6.46 13.49
C LYS A 22 2.43 -5.81 14.88
N ARG A 23 3.07 -4.65 15.02
CA ARG A 23 3.12 -3.91 16.29
C ARG A 23 2.12 -2.75 16.27
N HIS A 24 1.49 -2.49 17.39
CA HIS A 24 0.59 -1.36 17.59
C HIS A 24 0.81 -0.79 19.01
N LEU A 25 0.53 0.50 19.20
CA LEU A 25 0.80 1.18 20.48
C LEU A 25 -0.09 0.64 21.62
N ASN A 26 -1.36 0.38 21.32
CA ASN A 26 -2.38 0.02 22.31
C ASN A 26 -2.97 -1.39 22.14
N LEU A 27 -2.58 -2.12 21.10
CA LEU A 27 -3.19 -3.41 20.72
C LEU A 27 -2.10 -4.44 20.45
N THR A 28 -2.41 -5.71 20.65
CA THR A 28 -1.60 -6.84 20.20
C THR A 28 -2.27 -7.53 19.01
N SER A 29 -1.52 -8.36 18.29
CA SER A 29 -2.06 -9.17 17.18
C SER A 29 -3.14 -10.16 17.60
N ASP A 30 -3.33 -10.39 18.90
CA ASP A 30 -4.38 -11.27 19.43
C ASP A 30 -5.72 -10.53 19.55
N ASN A 31 -5.71 -9.20 19.59
CA ASN A 31 -6.93 -8.40 19.59
C ASN A 31 -7.57 -8.39 18.20
N ARG A 32 -8.88 -8.71 18.11
CA ARG A 32 -9.61 -8.62 16.84
C ARG A 32 -9.56 -7.22 16.21
N GLU A 33 -9.61 -6.18 17.05
CA GLU A 33 -9.52 -4.77 16.62
C GLU A 33 -8.22 -4.44 15.89
N PHE A 34 -7.12 -5.15 16.19
CA PHE A 34 -5.85 -5.00 15.50
C PHE A 34 -5.98 -5.23 13.98
N TRP A 35 -6.87 -6.16 13.59
CA TRP A 35 -7.06 -6.60 12.22
C TRP A 35 -8.20 -5.87 11.49
N LYS A 36 -8.84 -4.90 12.14
CA LYS A 36 -9.90 -4.09 11.53
C LYS A 36 -9.30 -2.96 10.68
N PHE A 37 -8.68 -3.35 9.57
CA PHE A 37 -8.19 -2.42 8.56
C PHE A 37 -8.42 -3.00 7.16
N THR A 38 -8.43 -2.11 6.18
CA THR A 38 -8.65 -2.39 4.77
C THR A 38 -7.56 -1.71 3.92
N LEU A 39 -7.77 -1.67 2.60
CA LEU A 39 -6.90 -0.91 1.69
C LEU A 39 -6.91 0.59 2.02
N ASP A 40 -8.00 1.10 2.57
CA ASP A 40 -8.12 2.50 2.97
C ASP A 40 -7.05 2.87 3.99
N GLU A 41 -6.88 2.08 5.04
CA GLU A 41 -5.86 2.35 6.06
C GLU A 41 -4.44 2.21 5.49
N HIS A 42 -4.22 1.29 4.54
CA HIS A 42 -2.94 1.16 3.85
C HIS A 42 -2.61 2.42 3.05
N ALA A 43 -3.58 3.00 2.34
CA ALA A 43 -3.38 4.21 1.56
C ALA A 43 -3.28 5.47 2.44
N LYS A 44 -4.22 5.65 3.38
CA LYS A 44 -4.36 6.86 4.20
C LYS A 44 -3.24 7.02 5.22
N PHE A 45 -2.74 5.92 5.78
CA PHE A 45 -1.80 5.96 6.90
C PHE A 45 -0.46 5.28 6.58
N ASP A 46 -0.46 4.06 6.05
CA ASP A 46 0.80 3.32 5.90
C ASP A 46 1.65 3.92 4.78
N ALA A 47 1.06 4.14 3.60
CA ALA A 47 1.76 4.67 2.44
C ALA A 47 2.23 6.11 2.69
N THR A 48 1.37 6.97 3.24
CA THR A 48 1.69 8.35 3.59
C THR A 48 2.81 8.43 4.63
N SER A 49 2.72 7.67 5.72
CA SER A 49 3.76 7.63 6.75
C SER A 49 5.10 7.10 6.22
N ALA A 50 5.05 6.12 5.31
CA ALA A 50 6.25 5.60 4.67
C ALA A 50 6.91 6.64 3.76
N VAL A 51 6.13 7.35 2.92
CA VAL A 51 6.64 8.43 2.08
C VAL A 51 7.29 9.51 2.93
N ASP A 52 6.59 10.01 3.95
CA ASP A 52 7.12 11.05 4.84
C ASP A 52 8.39 10.60 5.55
N LYS A 53 8.42 9.35 6.02
CA LYS A 53 9.61 8.81 6.69
C LYS A 53 10.80 8.71 5.75
N VAL A 54 10.60 8.24 4.52
CA VAL A 54 11.66 8.14 3.52
C VAL A 54 12.23 9.51 3.16
N LEU A 55 11.38 10.49 2.87
CA LEU A 55 11.81 11.85 2.55
C LEU A 55 12.52 12.53 3.73
N GLN A 56 12.08 12.25 4.97
CA GLN A 56 12.77 12.70 6.17
C GLN A 56 14.19 12.09 6.29
N LEU A 57 14.34 10.80 5.98
CA LEU A 57 15.62 10.08 6.13
C LEU A 57 16.67 10.52 5.12
N ASN A 58 16.29 10.78 3.86
CA ASN A 58 17.22 11.13 2.79
C ASN A 58 17.28 12.64 2.48
N GLY A 59 16.34 13.44 3.00
CA GLY A 59 16.24 14.88 2.71
C GLY A 59 15.80 15.21 1.29
N ALA A 60 15.33 14.21 0.52
CA ALA A 60 14.88 14.43 -0.85
C ALA A 60 13.52 15.14 -0.87
N PRO A 61 13.26 15.99 -1.89
CA PRO A 61 11.96 16.68 -2.02
C PRO A 61 10.85 15.76 -2.54
N TYR A 62 11.20 14.65 -3.19
CA TYR A 62 10.26 13.67 -3.74
C TYR A 62 10.90 12.27 -3.82
N LEU A 63 10.07 11.26 -4.06
CA LEU A 63 10.48 9.89 -4.35
C LEU A 63 9.75 9.31 -5.56
N TYR A 64 10.18 8.12 -5.98
CA TYR A 64 9.48 7.29 -6.97
C TYR A 64 8.79 6.13 -6.24
N TRP A 65 7.51 5.91 -6.51
CA TRP A 65 6.78 4.78 -5.94
C TRP A 65 6.75 3.63 -6.94
N VAL A 66 7.18 2.45 -6.51
CA VAL A 66 7.10 1.22 -7.31
C VAL A 66 6.12 0.27 -6.63
N GLY A 67 4.98 0.03 -7.28
CA GLY A 67 3.94 -0.86 -6.78
C GLY A 67 3.87 -2.16 -7.57
N HIS A 68 3.56 -3.26 -6.89
CA HIS A 68 3.17 -4.52 -7.51
C HIS A 68 1.85 -5.02 -6.93
N SER A 69 0.91 -5.45 -7.78
CA SER A 69 -0.40 -5.96 -7.37
C SER A 69 -1.11 -5.03 -6.37
N GLN A 70 -1.34 -5.44 -5.12
CA GLN A 70 -1.92 -4.58 -4.08
C GLN A 70 -1.14 -3.27 -3.85
N GLY A 71 0.19 -3.28 -4.02
CA GLY A 71 1.00 -2.07 -3.89
C GLY A 71 0.66 -1.00 -4.95
N THR A 72 0.02 -1.40 -6.06
CA THR A 72 -0.41 -0.43 -7.08
C THR A 72 -1.66 0.32 -6.65
N ILE A 73 -2.68 -0.39 -6.16
CA ILE A 73 -3.94 0.23 -5.75
C ILE A 73 -3.73 1.14 -4.55
N VAL A 74 -2.85 0.75 -3.62
CA VAL A 74 -2.46 1.59 -2.48
C VAL A 74 -1.82 2.90 -2.96
N GLY A 75 -0.91 2.84 -3.95
CA GLY A 75 -0.30 4.04 -4.53
C GLY A 75 -1.33 4.94 -5.24
N PHE A 76 -2.27 4.36 -5.98
CA PHE A 76 -3.35 5.12 -6.62
C PHE A 76 -4.29 5.78 -5.59
N MET A 77 -4.75 5.03 -4.60
CA MET A 77 -5.63 5.53 -3.54
C MET A 77 -4.95 6.64 -2.74
N MET A 78 -3.68 6.47 -2.37
CA MET A 78 -2.93 7.52 -1.65
C MET A 78 -2.92 8.84 -2.42
N LEU A 79 -2.56 8.82 -3.71
CA LEU A 79 -2.49 10.05 -4.51
C LEU A 79 -3.86 10.66 -4.84
N ALA A 80 -4.90 9.83 -4.95
CA ALA A 80 -6.27 10.29 -5.18
C ALA A 80 -6.89 10.91 -3.92
N GLU A 81 -6.70 10.30 -2.75
CA GLU A 81 -7.32 10.73 -1.49
C GLU A 81 -6.48 11.76 -0.73
N ARG A 82 -5.18 11.86 -1.00
CA ARG A 82 -4.24 12.79 -0.35
C ARG A 82 -3.48 13.61 -1.40
N PRO A 83 -4.13 14.58 -2.08
CA PRO A 83 -3.54 15.30 -3.20
C PRO A 83 -2.23 16.03 -2.86
N GLU A 84 -1.98 16.38 -1.60
CA GLU A 84 -0.73 16.97 -1.14
C GLU A 84 0.49 16.04 -1.32
N TYR A 85 0.28 14.72 -1.47
CA TYR A 85 1.33 13.76 -1.79
C TYR A 85 1.70 13.72 -3.27
N ASN A 86 0.91 14.34 -4.16
CA ASN A 86 1.27 14.45 -5.58
C ASN A 86 2.56 15.25 -5.81
N ALA A 87 2.88 16.19 -4.91
CA ALA A 87 4.17 16.90 -4.94
C ALA A 87 5.35 16.05 -4.44
N LYS A 88 5.07 15.03 -3.61
CA LYS A 88 6.07 14.16 -2.96
C LYS A 88 6.38 12.90 -3.76
N VAL A 89 5.49 12.49 -4.66
CA VAL A 89 5.65 11.29 -5.50
C VAL A 89 5.78 11.71 -6.96
N ARG A 90 7.01 11.63 -7.48
CA ARG A 90 7.33 12.12 -8.83
C ARG A 90 6.79 11.22 -9.94
N ALA A 91 6.75 9.92 -9.71
CA ALA A 91 6.14 8.96 -10.62
C ALA A 91 5.68 7.69 -9.89
N LEU A 92 4.64 7.07 -10.43
CA LEU A 92 4.17 5.73 -10.07
C LEU A 92 4.62 4.73 -11.13
N PHE A 93 5.40 3.72 -10.75
CA PHE A 93 5.71 2.56 -11.59
C PHE A 93 4.89 1.36 -11.11
N GLN A 94 3.95 0.89 -11.94
CA GLN A 94 2.93 -0.08 -11.51
C GLN A 94 3.04 -1.41 -12.27
N PHE A 95 3.46 -2.46 -11.57
CA PHE A 95 3.57 -3.81 -12.10
C PHE A 95 2.34 -4.64 -11.72
N ALA A 96 1.71 -5.29 -12.71
CA ALA A 96 0.45 -6.01 -12.54
C ALA A 96 -0.62 -5.17 -11.80
N PRO A 97 -1.01 -4.00 -12.35
CA PRO A 97 -1.83 -3.03 -11.65
C PRO A 97 -3.22 -3.56 -11.33
N VAL A 98 -3.64 -3.33 -10.09
CA VAL A 98 -5.00 -3.53 -9.62
C VAL A 98 -5.65 -2.15 -9.45
N GLY A 99 -6.82 -1.98 -10.06
CA GLY A 99 -7.69 -0.82 -9.85
C GLY A 99 -9.14 -1.25 -9.59
N THR A 100 -9.62 -2.23 -10.35
CA THR A 100 -10.89 -2.91 -10.11
C THR A 100 -10.74 -4.42 -10.31
N LEU A 101 -11.57 -5.20 -9.63
CA LEU A 101 -11.67 -6.64 -9.81
C LEU A 101 -12.79 -7.07 -10.77
N HIS A 102 -13.51 -6.15 -11.42
CA HIS A 102 -14.63 -6.50 -12.29
C HIS A 102 -14.22 -7.44 -13.45
N GLY A 103 -13.04 -7.24 -14.03
CA GLY A 103 -12.58 -7.98 -15.21
C GLY A 103 -11.78 -9.26 -14.93
N VAL A 104 -11.55 -9.63 -13.66
CA VAL A 104 -10.69 -10.77 -13.36
C VAL A 104 -11.38 -12.10 -13.68
N ARG A 105 -10.61 -13.11 -14.11
CA ARG A 105 -11.09 -14.43 -14.51
C ARG A 105 -10.43 -15.54 -13.70
N GLY A 106 -11.02 -16.73 -13.72
CA GLY A 106 -10.48 -17.91 -13.05
C GLY A 106 -10.57 -17.79 -11.53
N LEU A 107 -9.52 -18.26 -10.83
CA LEU A 107 -9.52 -18.37 -9.38
C LEU A 107 -9.72 -17.02 -8.67
N THR A 108 -9.16 -15.92 -9.18
CA THR A 108 -9.33 -14.59 -8.57
C THR A 108 -10.78 -14.12 -8.61
N ARG A 109 -11.55 -14.49 -9.64
CA ARG A 109 -12.99 -14.19 -9.71
C ARG A 109 -13.77 -14.94 -8.63
N LEU A 110 -13.46 -16.23 -8.45
CA LEU A 110 -14.08 -17.06 -7.42
C LEU A 110 -13.78 -16.52 -6.03
N LEU A 111 -12.52 -16.16 -5.76
CA LEU A 111 -12.10 -15.58 -4.49
C LEU A 111 -12.79 -14.22 -4.23
N ASN A 112 -12.91 -13.36 -5.25
CA ASN A 112 -13.62 -12.09 -5.12
C ASN A 112 -15.11 -12.29 -4.80
N HIS A 113 -15.79 -13.22 -5.49
CA HIS A 113 -17.19 -13.53 -5.18
C HIS A 113 -17.36 -14.11 -3.77
N ALA A 114 -16.49 -15.03 -3.34
CA ALA A 114 -16.51 -15.57 -1.98
C ALA A 114 -16.28 -14.47 -0.94
N PHE A 115 -15.34 -13.55 -1.19
CA PHE A 115 -15.07 -12.42 -0.31
C PHE A 115 -16.30 -11.52 -0.12
N LEU A 116 -16.95 -11.13 -1.22
CA LEU A 116 -18.15 -10.27 -1.21
C LEU A 116 -19.35 -10.94 -0.51
N LEU A 117 -19.49 -12.27 -0.60
CA LEU A 117 -20.53 -13.01 0.11
C LEU A 117 -20.30 -13.02 1.63
N MET A 118 -19.04 -13.10 2.06
CA MET A 118 -18.68 -13.10 3.49
C MET A 118 -18.68 -11.69 4.10
N HIS A 119 -18.45 -10.66 3.28
CA HIS A 119 -18.39 -9.26 3.69
C HIS A 119 -19.28 -8.43 2.76
N PRO A 120 -20.61 -8.54 2.89
CA PRO A 120 -21.52 -7.69 2.12
C PRO A 120 -21.18 -6.23 2.42
N ILE A 121 -20.84 -5.48 1.38
CA ILE A 121 -20.68 -4.04 1.46
C ILE A 121 -22.08 -3.51 1.80
N LEU A 122 -22.26 -2.99 3.02
CA LEU A 122 -23.46 -2.26 3.42
C LEU A 122 -23.61 -0.98 2.58
#